data_AF-A0A8B8RN16-F1
#
_entry.id   AF-A0A8B8RN16-F1
#
_cell.length_a   1.000
_cell.length_b   1.000
_cell.length_c   1.000
_cell.angle_alpha   90.00
_cell.angle_beta   90.00
_cell.angle_gamma   90.00
#
_symmetry.space_group_name_H-M   'P 1'
#
loop_
_entity.id
_entity.type
_entity.pdbx_description
1 polymer ?
#
loop_
_entity_poly.entity_id
_entity_poly.type
_entity_poly.pdbx_seq_one_letter_code
_entity_poly.pdbx_strand_id
1 'polypeptide(L)'
;MRWGRAPTILLGGGVSDRPSPSGTGSLDHHPHPKPEAALLFSLLWMPALLPVVSRLLLLSRALLSMASGSPPSQPSPASGSAYVPGSVSAAFVTCPNEKVAKEIARAVVEKRLAACVNLIPQITSIYEWKGKIEEDSEVLMMIKTQSSLVPALTDFVR
;
A
#
# COMPACT_ATOMS: atom_id res chain seq x y z
N MET A 1 -32.64 8.48 -25.49
CA MET A 1 -31.83 8.53 -24.25
C MET A 1 -31.22 7.15 -24.02
N ARG A 2 -29.90 7.02 -24.24
CA ARG A 2 -29.06 5.81 -24.03
C ARG A 2 -28.76 5.74 -22.53
N TRP A 3 -28.83 4.56 -21.91
CA TRP A 3 -28.69 4.36 -20.45
C TRP A 3 -27.29 4.67 -19.86
N GLY A 4 -26.46 5.49 -20.51
CA GLY A 4 -25.02 5.60 -20.22
C GLY A 4 -24.42 6.99 -20.38
N ARG A 5 -25.15 8.05 -20.00
CA ARG A 5 -24.52 9.39 -19.85
C ARG A 5 -24.51 9.93 -18.43
N ALA A 6 -25.13 9.21 -17.49
CA ALA A 6 -25.11 9.56 -16.08
C ALA A 6 -24.08 8.67 -15.37
N PRO A 7 -23.05 9.24 -14.74
CA PRO A 7 -22.12 8.49 -13.91
C PRO A 7 -22.85 7.69 -12.81
N THR A 8 -22.66 6.37 -12.83
CA THR A 8 -23.30 5.44 -11.88
C THR A 8 -22.39 5.25 -10.67
N ILE A 9 -22.86 5.60 -9.47
CA ILE A 9 -22.13 5.39 -8.20
C ILE A 9 -22.43 3.99 -7.64
N LEU A 10 -21.45 3.09 -7.66
CA LEU A 10 -21.49 1.85 -6.88
C LEU A 10 -20.81 2.08 -5.53
N LEU A 11 -21.51 1.79 -4.43
CA LEU A 11 -20.97 1.84 -3.07
C LEU A 11 -20.28 0.51 -2.74
N GLY A 12 -18.96 0.49 -2.75
CA GLY A 12 -18.18 -0.66 -2.29
C GLY A 12 -18.03 -0.66 -0.77
N GLY A 13 -18.46 -1.75 -0.12
CA GLY A 13 -18.23 -2.00 1.31
C GLY A 13 -16.73 -2.13 1.65
N GLY A 14 -16.38 -1.83 2.89
CA GLY A 14 -15.04 -1.50 3.38
C GLY A 14 -13.93 -2.52 3.07
N VAL A 15 -12.76 -1.98 2.69
CA VAL A 15 -11.49 -2.69 2.48
C VAL A 15 -10.78 -2.90 3.83
N SER A 16 -10.40 -4.15 4.11
CA SER A 16 -9.56 -4.56 5.24
C SER A 16 -8.13 -4.78 4.75
N ASP A 17 -7.21 -3.89 5.10
CA ASP A 17 -5.80 -4.01 4.70
C ASP A 17 -5.04 -5.07 5.51
N ARG A 18 -4.26 -5.92 4.81
CA ARG A 18 -3.13 -6.68 5.37
C ARG A 18 -1.86 -6.33 4.59
N PRO A 19 -0.70 -6.17 5.25
CA PRO A 19 0.56 -5.96 4.54
C PRO A 19 1.28 -7.28 4.24
N SER A 20 1.92 -7.35 3.06
CA SER A 20 2.82 -8.42 2.60
C SER A 20 4.27 -7.92 2.55
N PRO A 21 5.29 -8.74 2.86
CA PRO A 21 6.69 -8.38 2.65
C PRO A 21 7.31 -9.07 1.42
N SER A 22 8.14 -8.33 0.68
CA SER A 22 8.94 -8.80 -0.46
C SER A 22 10.31 -9.33 0.00
N GLY A 23 10.71 -10.50 -0.51
CA GLY A 23 12.06 -11.04 -0.39
C GLY A 23 12.76 -11.12 -1.74
N THR A 24 14.10 -11.04 -1.73
CA THR A 24 14.97 -11.37 -2.88
C THR A 24 16.28 -11.98 -2.36
N GLY A 25 16.72 -13.08 -2.97
CA GLY A 25 18.00 -13.75 -2.70
C GLY A 25 18.69 -14.24 -3.98
N SER A 26 19.86 -14.84 -3.81
CA SER A 26 20.77 -15.55 -4.75
C SER A 26 21.73 -14.69 -5.59
N LEU A 27 22.95 -15.12 -5.99
CA LEU A 27 24.02 -16.06 -5.53
C LEU A 27 25.10 -16.08 -6.65
N ASP A 28 26.29 -16.64 -6.37
CA ASP A 28 27.34 -17.16 -7.30
C ASP A 28 28.35 -16.12 -7.91
N HIS A 29 29.66 -16.36 -8.14
CA HIS A 29 30.56 -17.52 -8.08
C HIS A 29 32.05 -17.03 -8.17
N HIS A 30 33.02 -17.81 -7.66
CA HIS A 30 34.50 -17.65 -7.79
C HIS A 30 35.02 -18.45 -9.02
N PRO A 31 36.28 -18.38 -9.57
CA PRO A 31 37.61 -18.52 -8.86
C PRO A 31 38.92 -17.87 -9.48
N HIS A 32 40.02 -17.97 -8.71
CA HIS A 32 41.54 -17.91 -8.83
C HIS A 32 42.31 -17.86 -10.20
N PRO A 33 43.68 -17.59 -10.30
CA PRO A 33 44.79 -17.82 -9.32
C PRO A 33 46.07 -16.86 -9.26
N LYS A 34 46.84 -16.99 -8.15
CA LYS A 34 48.33 -16.95 -7.82
C LYS A 34 49.36 -16.11 -8.65
N PRO A 35 50.53 -15.65 -8.12
CA PRO A 35 51.43 -16.40 -7.22
C PRO A 35 52.17 -15.65 -6.09
N GLU A 36 52.86 -16.50 -5.32
CA GLU A 36 53.77 -16.33 -4.20
C GLU A 36 54.82 -15.22 -4.32
N ALA A 37 55.03 -14.49 -3.23
CA ALA A 37 56.32 -14.39 -2.52
C ALA A 37 56.38 -13.07 -1.72
N ALA A 38 56.34 -13.17 -0.39
CA ALA A 38 57.10 -12.31 0.54
C ALA A 38 56.60 -12.59 1.96
N LEU A 39 57.06 -13.70 2.50
CA LEU A 39 57.11 -13.91 3.94
C LEU A 39 57.96 -12.79 4.57
N LEU A 40 57.71 -12.56 5.86
CA LEU A 40 58.57 -11.86 6.83
C LEU A 40 58.23 -10.40 7.15
N PHE A 41 57.00 -10.12 7.61
CA PHE A 41 56.77 -9.01 8.55
C PHE A 41 55.85 -9.44 9.70
N SER A 42 56.46 -9.58 10.88
CA SER A 42 55.88 -9.34 12.22
C SER A 42 54.64 -10.14 12.65
N LEU A 43 54.91 -11.26 13.33
CA LEU A 43 54.03 -12.08 14.19
C LEU A 43 53.45 -11.34 15.42
N LEU A 44 53.02 -10.07 15.31
CA LEU A 44 52.45 -9.31 16.44
C LEU A 44 51.11 -8.64 16.08
N TRP A 45 50.22 -9.37 15.41
CA TRP A 45 48.81 -9.00 15.24
C TRP A 45 47.99 -10.27 14.96
N MET A 46 47.49 -10.93 16.00
CA MET A 46 46.62 -12.11 15.89
C MET A 46 45.19 -11.75 16.34
N PRO A 47 44.34 -11.17 15.46
CA PRO A 47 42.99 -10.71 15.80
C PRO A 47 41.96 -11.86 15.79
N ALA A 48 42.42 -13.10 15.90
CA ALA A 48 41.61 -14.29 15.67
C ALA A 48 41.01 -14.91 16.95
N LEU A 49 41.20 -14.31 18.13
CA LEU A 49 40.61 -14.80 19.40
C LEU A 49 39.51 -13.89 19.98
N LEU A 50 39.37 -12.66 19.49
CA LEU A 50 38.32 -11.71 19.89
C LEU A 50 36.87 -12.17 19.61
N PRO A 51 36.53 -12.91 18.53
CA PRO A 51 35.13 -13.24 18.27
C PRO A 51 34.56 -14.34 19.18
N VAL A 52 35.41 -15.15 19.84
CA VAL A 52 34.97 -16.22 20.75
C VAL A 52 34.66 -15.68 22.14
N VAL A 53 35.51 -14.79 22.67
CA VAL A 53 35.30 -14.16 23.99
C VAL A 53 34.11 -13.18 23.97
N SER A 54 33.91 -12.48 22.84
CA SER A 54 32.75 -11.58 22.64
C SER A 54 31.41 -12.33 22.61
N ARG A 55 31.36 -13.54 22.03
CA ARG A 55 30.14 -14.37 22.02
C ARG A 55 29.80 -14.96 23.39
N LEU A 56 30.81 -15.25 24.22
CA LEU A 56 30.59 -15.79 25.57
C LEU A 56 30.04 -14.72 26.55
N LEU A 57 30.44 -13.46 26.38
CA LEU A 57 29.95 -12.32 27.18
C LEU A 57 28.56 -11.81 26.76
N LEU A 58 28.09 -12.14 25.55
CA LEU A 58 26.75 -11.76 25.09
C LEU A 58 25.65 -12.74 25.55
N LEU A 59 26.00 -14.01 25.80
CA LEU A 59 25.07 -15.01 26.33
C LEU A 59 24.65 -14.71 27.78
N SER A 60 25.51 -14.08 28.58
CA SER A 60 25.20 -13.72 29.97
C SER A 60 24.20 -12.55 30.09
N ARG A 61 24.19 -11.61 29.14
CA ARG A 61 23.18 -10.52 29.12
C ARG A 61 21.79 -11.00 28.71
N ALA A 62 21.70 -11.97 27.81
CA ALA A 62 20.41 -12.52 27.39
C ALA A 62 19.74 -13.32 28.52
N LEU A 63 20.51 -14.10 29.28
CA LEU A 63 19.98 -14.86 30.42
C LEU A 63 19.58 -13.99 31.61
N LEU A 64 20.27 -12.87 31.87
CA LEU A 64 19.90 -11.97 32.96
C LEU A 64 18.68 -11.08 32.63
N SER A 65 18.38 -10.86 31.34
CA SER A 65 17.22 -10.06 30.90
C SER A 65 15.88 -10.79 31.03
N MET A 66 15.88 -12.10 31.26
CA MET A 66 14.64 -12.89 31.40
C MET A 66 14.04 -12.82 32.81
N ALA A 67 14.72 -12.18 33.77
CA ALA A 67 14.31 -12.15 35.18
C ALA A 67 13.49 -10.90 35.58
N SER A 68 13.43 -9.85 34.74
CA SER A 68 12.54 -8.71 34.99
C SER A 68 11.23 -8.92 34.23
N GLY A 69 10.31 -9.66 34.85
CA GLY A 69 8.94 -9.78 34.39
C GLY A 69 8.26 -8.42 34.32
N SER A 70 8.17 -7.87 33.11
CA SER A 70 7.18 -6.87 32.74
C SER A 70 6.88 -7.11 31.26
N PRO A 71 5.66 -7.56 30.89
CA PRO A 71 5.32 -7.64 29.47
C PRO A 71 5.54 -6.25 28.87
N PRO A 72 6.12 -6.14 27.65
CA PRO A 72 6.26 -4.86 27.00
C PRO A 72 4.88 -4.22 26.93
N SER A 73 4.71 -3.08 27.61
CA SER A 73 3.50 -2.29 27.54
C SER A 73 3.28 -1.95 26.07
N GLN A 74 2.23 -2.52 25.49
CA GLN A 74 1.77 -2.13 24.16
C GLN A 74 1.66 -0.60 24.17
N PRO A 75 2.26 0.12 23.21
CA PRO A 75 2.04 1.56 23.11
C PRO A 75 0.53 1.78 23.02
N SER A 76 -0.03 2.52 23.98
CA SER A 76 -1.42 2.95 23.90
C SER A 76 -1.60 3.60 22.53
N PRO A 77 -2.61 3.20 21.73
CA PRO A 77 -2.82 3.82 20.43
C PRO A 77 -2.90 5.32 20.68
N ALA A 78 -1.96 6.05 20.05
CA ALA A 78 -1.93 7.49 20.10
C ALA A 78 -3.34 8.01 19.83
N SER A 79 -3.75 9.06 20.54
CA SER A 79 -5.09 9.67 20.50
C SER A 79 -5.41 10.30 19.14
N GLY A 80 -5.35 9.53 18.06
CA GLY A 80 -6.05 9.81 16.83
C GLY A 80 -7.53 9.50 17.04
N SER A 81 -8.41 10.31 16.44
CA SER A 81 -9.83 9.98 16.37
C SER A 81 -9.97 8.53 15.90
N ALA A 82 -10.56 7.68 16.73
CA ALA A 82 -10.80 6.29 16.35
C ALA A 82 -11.62 6.26 15.05
N TYR A 83 -11.23 5.38 14.13
CA TYR A 83 -12.00 5.15 12.91
C TYR A 83 -13.36 4.55 13.28
N VAL A 84 -14.43 5.16 12.77
CA VAL A 84 -15.80 4.63 12.91
C VAL A 84 -16.12 3.80 11.67
N PRO A 85 -16.41 2.49 11.79
CA PRO A 85 -16.79 1.66 10.65
C PRO A 85 -17.97 2.28 9.88
N GLY A 86 -17.82 2.39 8.56
CA GLY A 86 -18.85 2.99 7.70
C GLY A 86 -18.89 4.52 7.71
N SER A 87 -17.91 5.20 8.32
CA SER A 87 -17.77 6.66 8.21
C SER A 87 -17.15 7.13 6.89
N VAL A 88 -16.48 6.23 6.17
CA VAL A 88 -15.83 6.47 4.87
C VAL A 88 -16.33 5.44 3.87
N SER A 89 -16.52 5.88 2.62
CA SER A 89 -16.97 5.05 1.51
C SER A 89 -16.05 5.20 0.29
N ALA A 90 -15.94 4.12 -0.48
CA ALA A 90 -15.40 4.14 -1.83
C ALA A 90 -16.58 4.11 -2.82
N ALA A 91 -16.74 5.20 -3.57
CA ALA A 91 -17.71 5.33 -4.65
C ALA A 91 -17.02 5.05 -5.99
N PHE A 92 -17.62 4.18 -6.80
CA PHE A 92 -17.14 3.90 -8.15
C PHE A 92 -17.98 4.64 -9.17
N VAL A 93 -17.37 5.40 -10.07
CA VAL A 93 -18.04 6.18 -11.12
C VAL A 93 -17.41 5.88 -12.47
N THR A 94 -18.19 5.55 -13.48
CA THR A 94 -17.69 5.42 -14.86
C THR A 94 -17.82 6.73 -15.64
N CYS A 95 -16.85 6.98 -16.52
CA CYS A 95 -16.79 8.16 -17.38
C CYS A 95 -16.46 7.77 -18.82
N PRO A 96 -16.99 8.49 -19.83
CA PRO A 96 -16.82 8.12 -21.23
C PRO A 96 -15.40 8.32 -21.77
N ASN A 97 -14.57 9.12 -21.09
CA ASN A 97 -13.16 9.32 -21.46
C ASN A 97 -12.37 9.93 -20.30
N GLU A 98 -11.05 9.92 -20.45
CA GLU A 98 -10.11 10.39 -19.44
C GLU A 98 -10.19 11.91 -19.19
N LYS A 99 -10.52 12.70 -20.21
CA LYS A 99 -10.66 14.17 -20.06
C LYS A 99 -11.79 14.50 -19.09
N VAL A 100 -12.98 13.94 -19.32
CA VAL A 100 -14.15 14.11 -18.45
C VAL A 100 -13.87 13.59 -17.04
N ALA A 101 -13.26 12.40 -16.93
CA ALA A 101 -12.91 11.83 -15.63
C ALA A 101 -11.95 12.72 -14.82
N LYS A 102 -10.94 13.32 -15.47
CA LYS A 102 -10.00 14.27 -14.86
C LYS A 102 -10.68 15.58 -14.42
N GLU A 103 -11.58 16.11 -15.25
CA GLU A 103 -12.34 17.32 -14.92
C GLU A 103 -13.22 17.11 -13.68
N ILE A 104 -13.99 16.02 -13.64
CA ILE A 104 -14.82 15.66 -12.49
C ILE A 104 -13.94 15.41 -11.25
N ALA A 105 -12.87 14.62 -11.38
CA ALA A 105 -11.96 14.30 -10.28
C ALA A 105 -11.38 15.55 -9.61
N ARG A 106 -10.93 16.52 -10.41
CA ARG A 106 -10.42 17.81 -9.89
C ARG A 106 -11.52 18.57 -9.17
N ALA A 107 -12.68 18.70 -9.79
CA ALA A 107 -13.78 19.48 -9.23
C ALA A 107 -14.30 18.92 -7.90
N VAL A 108 -14.46 17.59 -7.76
CA VAL A 108 -14.94 16.99 -6.51
C VAL A 108 -13.94 17.13 -5.37
N VAL A 109 -12.63 17.10 -5.66
CA VAL A 109 -11.58 17.30 -4.66
C VAL A 109 -11.48 18.78 -4.26
N GLU A 110 -11.49 19.69 -5.23
CA GLU A 110 -11.49 21.15 -4.98
C GLU A 110 -12.69 21.60 -4.14
N LYS A 111 -13.87 21.04 -4.41
CA LYS A 111 -15.11 21.28 -3.65
C LYS A 111 -15.17 20.53 -2.32
N ARG A 112 -14.14 19.76 -1.97
CA ARG A 112 -14.06 18.94 -0.75
C ARG A 112 -15.21 17.92 -0.62
N LEU A 113 -15.76 17.47 -1.75
CA LEU A 113 -16.74 16.38 -1.82
C LEU A 113 -16.07 15.01 -1.78
N ALA A 114 -14.76 14.95 -2.06
CA ALA A 114 -13.93 13.76 -1.95
C ALA A 114 -12.53 14.14 -1.45
N ALA A 115 -11.88 13.22 -0.73
CA ALA A 115 -10.50 13.40 -0.30
C ALA A 115 -9.50 13.04 -1.41
N CYS A 116 -9.81 12.00 -2.19
CA CYS A 116 -8.99 11.60 -3.33
C CYS A 116 -9.78 10.77 -4.35
N VAL A 117 -9.28 10.71 -5.58
CA VAL A 117 -9.86 9.95 -6.69
C VAL A 117 -8.74 9.20 -7.40
N ASN A 118 -8.92 7.89 -7.62
CA ASN A 118 -8.06 7.11 -8.52
C ASN A 118 -8.76 6.96 -9.87
N LEU A 119 -8.03 7.14 -10.97
CA LEU A 119 -8.53 6.93 -12.32
C LEU A 119 -7.93 5.62 -12.88
N ILE A 120 -8.79 4.72 -13.34
CA ILE A 120 -8.41 3.45 -13.98
C ILE A 120 -8.83 3.57 -15.45
N PRO A 121 -7.90 3.90 -16.35
CA PRO A 121 -8.20 4.10 -17.77
C PRO A 121 -8.42 2.76 -18.48
N GLN A 122 -8.99 2.83 -19.70
CA GLN A 122 -9.08 1.71 -20.64
C GLN A 122 -9.85 0.50 -20.09
N ILE A 123 -10.94 0.74 -19.37
CA ILE A 123 -11.88 -0.33 -19.02
C ILE A 123 -12.86 -0.56 -20.17
N THR A 124 -13.37 -1.79 -20.28
CA THR A 124 -14.48 -2.13 -21.18
C THR A 124 -15.72 -2.39 -20.35
N SER A 125 -16.76 -1.58 -20.58
CA SER A 125 -18.07 -1.76 -19.96
C SER A 125 -18.96 -2.56 -20.88
N ILE A 126 -19.40 -3.74 -20.41
CA ILE A 126 -20.27 -4.66 -21.14
C ILE A 126 -21.65 -4.63 -20.48
N TYR A 127 -22.70 -4.31 -21.26
CA TYR A 127 -24.06 -4.16 -20.75
C TYR A 127 -25.11 -4.46 -21.81
N GLU A 128 -26.36 -4.72 -21.40
CA GLU A 128 -27.46 -4.91 -22.33
C GLU A 128 -28.20 -3.59 -22.59
N TRP A 129 -28.42 -3.27 -23.86
CA TRP A 129 -29.25 -2.14 -24.28
C TRP A 129 -30.14 -2.51 -25.46
N LYS A 130 -31.44 -2.29 -25.30
CA LYS A 130 -32.46 -2.62 -26.33
C LYS A 130 -32.34 -4.05 -26.87
N GLY A 131 -32.10 -5.02 -25.99
CA GLY A 131 -32.01 -6.45 -26.35
C GLY A 131 -30.69 -6.84 -27.03
N LYS A 132 -29.66 -5.99 -26.99
CA LYS A 132 -28.34 -6.26 -27.55
C LYS A 132 -27.27 -6.04 -26.49
N ILE A 133 -26.25 -6.91 -26.50
CA ILE A 133 -25.04 -6.68 -25.72
C ILE A 133 -24.21 -5.60 -26.41
N GLU A 134 -23.87 -4.56 -25.67
CA GLU A 134 -23.04 -3.45 -26.08
C GLU A 134 -21.73 -3.49 -25.28
N GLU A 135 -20.67 -2.99 -25.90
CA GLU A 135 -19.37 -2.79 -25.27
C GLU A 135 -18.92 -1.35 -25.53
N ASP A 136 -18.62 -0.61 -24.47
CA ASP A 136 -18.09 0.76 -24.56
C ASP A 136 -16.74 0.84 -23.81
N SER A 137 -15.79 1.62 -24.36
CA SER A 137 -14.55 1.96 -23.65
C SER A 137 -14.79 3.11 -22.68
N GLU A 138 -14.42 2.93 -21.42
CA GLU A 138 -14.65 3.89 -20.33
C GLU A 138 -13.41 4.08 -19.45
N VAL A 139 -13.52 5.04 -18.52
CA VAL A 139 -12.60 5.23 -17.41
C VAL A 139 -13.36 5.03 -16.11
N LEU A 140 -12.85 4.17 -15.23
CA LEU A 140 -13.41 3.96 -13.89
C LEU A 140 -12.73 4.88 -12.88
N MET A 141 -13.53 5.62 -12.13
CA MET A 141 -13.10 6.48 -11.03
C MET A 141 -13.40 5.77 -9.71
N MET A 142 -12.41 5.65 -8.83
CA MET A 142 -12.60 5.21 -7.45
C MET A 142 -12.40 6.41 -6.50
N ILE A 143 -13.52 6.93 -5.99
CA ILE A 143 -13.61 8.15 -5.21
C ILE A 143 -13.70 7.80 -3.72
N LYS A 144 -12.78 8.30 -2.90
CA LYS A 144 -12.78 8.08 -1.44
C LYS A 144 -13.29 9.32 -0.76
N THR A 145 -14.38 9.18 -0.01
CA THR A 145 -15.05 10.28 0.66
C THR A 145 -15.68 9.83 1.98
N GLN A 146 -16.10 10.78 2.81
CA GLN A 146 -16.93 10.48 3.97
C GLN A 146 -18.28 9.95 3.50
N SER A 147 -18.81 8.91 4.15
CA SER A 147 -20.08 8.29 3.76
C SER A 147 -21.24 9.28 3.80
N SER A 148 -21.18 10.27 4.69
CA SER A 148 -22.14 11.38 4.79
C SER A 148 -22.14 12.32 3.57
N LEU A 149 -21.04 12.38 2.81
CA LEU A 149 -20.91 13.24 1.62
C LEU A 149 -21.31 12.54 0.32
N VAL A 150 -21.57 11.23 0.34
CA VAL A 150 -21.97 10.49 -0.86
C VAL A 150 -23.19 11.10 -1.56
N PRO A 151 -24.27 11.54 -0.86
CA PRO A 151 -25.39 12.20 -1.53
C PRO A 151 -24.98 13.47 -2.28
N ALA A 152 -24.21 14.37 -1.63
CA ALA A 152 -23.73 15.61 -2.25
C ALA A 152 -22.75 15.35 -3.41
N LEU A 153 -21.89 14.33 -3.28
CA LEU A 153 -21.04 13.84 -4.36
C LEU A 153 -21.88 13.36 -5.54
N THR A 154 -22.93 12.58 -5.27
CA THR A 154 -23.84 12.06 -6.29
C THR A 154 -24.55 13.18 -7.04
N ASP A 155 -25.08 14.16 -6.32
CA ASP A 155 -25.80 15.30 -6.91
C ASP A 155 -24.88 16.21 -7.73
N PHE A 156 -23.60 16.32 -7.36
CA PHE A 156 -22.62 17.04 -8.18
C PHE A 156 -22.29 16.33 -9.50
N VAL A 157 -22.34 15.01 -9.49
CA VAL A 157 -21.86 14.15 -10.58
C VAL A 157 -22.97 13.86 -11.61
N ARG A 158 -24.25 13.93 -11.21
CA ARG A 158 -25.44 13.80 -12.08
C ARG A 158 -25.61 14.96 -13.06
#